data_AF-A0A846UII9-F1
#
_entry.id   AF-A0A846UII9-F1
#
_cell.length_a   1.000
_cell.length_b   1.000
_cell.length_c   1.000
_cell.angle_alpha   90.00
_cell.angle_beta   90.00
_cell.angle_gamma   90.00
#
_symmetry.space_group_name_H-M   'P 1'
#
loop_
_entity.id
_entity.type
_entity.pdbx_description
1 polymer ?
#
loop_
_entity_poly.entity_id
_entity_poly.type
_entity_poly.pdbx_seq_one_letter_code
_entity_poly.pdbx_strand_id
1 'polypeptide(L)'
;MFAGLWCALAWKLYQWDPLPRPSVQDPSLAGISGWLVFAGLSLVVASVRLALDIRELLPSYSLQTWNAVTAVGQSAYDPMWAPLLLMELAVNLAKLIFLILILVLFFRRRSSLPTVMIAWLVLSPLVHAADLLLVAQLDKHDAGQSMRDWAELGRTVFFSLLWTLYYLRSRRVAATFTHRLGTGLRAAPAIAEGVSAETRPSPS
;
A
#
# COMPACT_ATOMS: atom_id res chain seq x y z
N MET A 1 10.79 13.49 -10.65
CA MET A 1 11.31 13.56 -9.27
C MET A 1 10.41 12.85 -8.26
N PHE A 2 9.08 13.06 -8.25
CA PHE A 2 8.16 12.48 -7.25
C PHE A 2 8.17 10.94 -7.18
N ALA A 3 8.12 10.24 -8.31
CA ALA A 3 8.13 8.77 -8.32
C ALA A 3 9.41 8.17 -7.69
N GLY A 4 10.58 8.81 -7.91
CA GLY A 4 11.84 8.37 -7.32
C GLY A 4 11.84 8.45 -5.79
N LEU A 5 11.24 9.50 -5.23
CA LEU A 5 11.06 9.64 -3.77
C LEU A 5 10.16 8.53 -3.22
N TRP A 6 9.03 8.25 -3.87
CA TRP A 6 8.12 7.19 -3.44
C TRP A 6 8.74 5.81 -3.55
N CYS A 7 9.49 5.54 -4.62
CA CYS A 7 10.27 4.32 -4.77
C CYS A 7 11.34 4.18 -3.67
N ALA A 8 12.06 5.26 -3.34
CA ALA A 8 13.06 5.23 -2.26
C ALA A 8 12.42 4.97 -0.88
N LEU A 9 11.27 5.60 -0.61
CA LEU A 9 10.51 5.36 0.63
C LEU A 9 9.97 3.92 0.68
N ALA A 10 9.41 3.42 -0.42
CA ALA A 10 8.94 2.04 -0.52
C ALA A 10 10.09 1.05 -0.34
N TRP A 11 11.25 1.33 -0.92
CA TRP A 11 12.47 0.54 -0.74
C TRP A 11 12.95 0.53 0.71
N LYS A 12 12.96 1.69 1.38
CA LYS A 12 13.27 1.79 2.81
C LYS A 12 12.31 0.96 3.67
N LEU A 13 11.01 1.02 3.38
CA LEU A 13 10.00 0.20 4.08
C LEU A 13 10.13 -1.29 3.78
N TYR A 14 10.54 -1.66 2.56
CA TYR A 14 10.81 -3.04 2.19
C TYR A 14 12.00 -3.62 2.99
N GLN A 15 13.06 -2.83 3.14
CA GLN A 15 14.25 -3.18 3.92
C GLN A 15 14.02 -3.18 5.43
N TRP A 16 13.00 -2.46 5.90
CA TRP A 16 12.66 -2.42 7.32
C TRP A 16 12.22 -3.80 7.84
N ASP A 17 12.91 -4.28 8.88
CA ASP A 17 12.79 -5.64 9.41
C ASP A 17 12.49 -5.66 10.92
N PRO A 18 11.28 -5.22 11.32
CA PRO A 18 10.86 -5.19 12.71
C PRO A 18 10.72 -6.62 13.26
N LEU A 19 10.86 -6.73 14.58
CA LEU A 19 10.62 -7.98 15.28
C LEU A 19 9.15 -8.41 15.09
N PRO A 20 8.89 -9.70 14.80
CA PRO A 20 7.54 -10.24 14.76
C PRO A 20 6.83 -9.99 16.09
N ARG A 21 5.51 -9.81 16.04
CA ARG A 21 4.72 -9.65 17.26
C ARG A 21 4.76 -10.95 18.09
N PRO A 22 4.96 -10.86 19.41
CA PRO A 22 4.86 -12.02 20.29
C PRO A 22 3.49 -12.68 20.12
N SER A 23 3.47 -13.95 19.76
CA SER A 23 2.25 -14.75 19.74
C SER A 23 2.58 -16.18 20.15
N VAL A 24 1.64 -16.85 20.82
CA VAL A 24 1.70 -18.30 21.00
C VAL A 24 1.69 -18.89 19.61
N GLN A 25 2.85 -19.37 19.15
CA GLN A 25 3.02 -19.94 17.83
C GLN A 25 2.25 -21.26 17.78
N ASP A 26 0.98 -21.16 17.40
CA ASP A 26 0.18 -22.30 16.99
C ASP A 26 0.45 -22.50 15.49
N PRO A 27 1.19 -23.55 15.10
CA PRO A 27 1.55 -23.77 13.71
C PRO A 27 0.33 -23.94 12.80
N SER A 28 -0.83 -24.33 13.35
CA SER A 28 -2.08 -24.47 12.59
C SER A 28 -2.65 -23.14 12.09
N LEU A 29 -2.25 -22.03 12.72
CA LEU A 29 -2.68 -20.67 12.35
C LEU A 29 -1.73 -19.98 11.37
N ALA A 30 -0.57 -20.58 11.07
CA ALA A 30 0.40 -19.99 10.17
C ALA A 30 -0.03 -20.16 8.70
N GLY A 31 -0.09 -19.06 7.96
CA GLY A 31 -0.31 -19.06 6.51
C GLY A 31 -1.52 -18.24 6.06
N ILE A 32 -1.59 -18.02 4.75
CA ILE A 32 -2.66 -17.24 4.13
C ILE A 32 -3.90 -18.13 4.00
N SER A 33 -4.78 -18.05 4.99
CA SER A 33 -6.04 -18.79 5.02
C SER A 33 -7.13 -18.05 5.83
N GLY A 34 -8.38 -18.49 5.70
CA GLY A 34 -9.54 -17.84 6.30
C GLY A 34 -9.67 -16.38 5.87
N TRP A 35 -9.84 -15.46 6.83
CA TRP A 35 -9.98 -14.02 6.58
C TRP A 35 -8.80 -13.37 5.84
N LEU A 36 -7.59 -13.97 5.89
CA LEU A 36 -6.45 -13.47 5.13
C LEU A 36 -6.60 -13.67 3.63
N VAL A 37 -7.39 -14.64 3.17
CA VAL A 37 -7.65 -14.80 1.73
C VAL A 37 -8.44 -13.61 1.20
N PHE A 38 -9.46 -13.15 1.94
CA PHE A 38 -10.22 -11.95 1.60
C PHE A 38 -9.36 -10.69 1.65
N ALA A 39 -8.46 -10.58 2.63
CA ALA A 39 -7.52 -9.46 2.69
C ALA A 39 -6.56 -9.46 1.48
N GLY A 40 -6.05 -10.62 1.07
CA GLY A 40 -5.19 -10.74 -0.10
C GLY A 40 -5.94 -10.40 -1.39
N LEU A 41 -7.17 -10.90 -1.54
CA LEU A 41 -8.01 -10.62 -2.70
C LEU A 41 -8.37 -9.13 -2.79
N SER A 42 -8.73 -8.50 -1.68
CA SER A 42 -9.07 -7.07 -1.67
C SER A 42 -7.89 -6.19 -2.07
N LEU A 43 -6.66 -6.55 -1.69
CA LEU A 43 -5.45 -5.84 -2.12
C LEU A 43 -5.23 -5.96 -3.62
N VAL A 44 -5.38 -7.16 -4.19
CA VAL A 44 -5.24 -7.38 -5.64
C VAL A 44 -6.28 -6.56 -6.41
N VAL A 45 -7.55 -6.62 -5.98
CA VAL A 45 -8.63 -5.84 -6.58
C VAL A 45 -8.35 -4.33 -6.46
N ALA A 46 -7.88 -3.86 -5.31
CA ALA A 46 -7.54 -2.45 -5.10
C ALA A 46 -6.40 -1.99 -6.04
N SER A 47 -5.37 -2.82 -6.26
CA SER A 47 -4.29 -2.50 -7.20
C SER A 47 -4.78 -2.41 -8.64
N VAL A 48 -5.65 -3.35 -9.07
CA VAL A 48 -6.23 -3.31 -10.42
C VAL A 48 -7.13 -2.09 -10.59
N ARG A 49 -7.99 -1.81 -9.60
CA ARG A 49 -8.89 -0.64 -9.63
C ARG A 49 -8.11 0.66 -9.75
N LEU A 50 -7.09 0.85 -8.92
CA LEU A 50 -6.25 2.05 -8.99
C LEU A 50 -5.54 2.21 -10.34
N ALA A 51 -5.12 1.10 -10.96
CA ALA A 51 -4.53 1.17 -12.30
C ALA A 51 -5.53 1.59 -13.38
N LEU A 52 -6.79 1.18 -13.24
CA LEU A 52 -7.90 1.63 -14.11
C LEU A 52 -8.23 3.11 -13.85
N ASP A 53 -8.32 3.53 -12.59
CA ASP A 53 -8.58 4.92 -12.20
C ASP A 53 -7.48 5.85 -12.78
N ILE A 54 -6.20 5.46 -12.68
CA ILE A 54 -5.09 6.21 -13.29
C ILE A 54 -5.26 6.29 -14.81
N ARG A 55 -5.67 5.19 -15.47
CA ARG A 55 -5.90 5.18 -16.92
C ARG A 55 -7.01 6.14 -17.32
N GLU A 56 -8.09 6.20 -16.53
CA GLU A 56 -9.21 7.14 -16.75
C GLU A 56 -8.82 8.59 -16.49
N LEU A 57 -7.81 8.83 -15.65
CA LEU A 57 -7.27 10.17 -15.39
C LEU A 57 -6.35 10.69 -16.52
N LEU A 58 -5.71 9.81 -17.30
CA LEU A 58 -4.74 10.20 -18.33
C LEU A 58 -5.27 11.22 -19.37
N PRO A 59 -6.50 11.13 -19.89
CA PRO A 59 -7.06 12.11 -20.82
C PRO A 59 -7.05 13.55 -20.30
N SER A 60 -7.15 13.75 -18.97
CA SER A 60 -7.10 15.08 -18.34
C SER A 60 -5.75 15.79 -18.53
N TYR A 61 -4.68 15.03 -18.83
CA TYR A 61 -3.35 15.56 -19.14
C TYR A 61 -3.07 15.68 -20.64
N SER A 62 -4.08 15.44 -21.50
CA SER A 62 -3.97 15.79 -22.92
C SER A 62 -3.80 17.30 -23.08
N LEU A 63 -3.02 17.72 -24.09
CA LEU A 63 -2.77 19.15 -24.34
C LEU A 63 -4.08 19.96 -24.46
N GLN A 64 -5.10 19.36 -25.09
CA GLN A 64 -6.41 19.98 -25.25
C GLN A 64 -7.12 20.19 -23.90
N THR A 65 -7.23 19.14 -23.09
CA THR A 65 -7.97 19.20 -21.81
C THR A 65 -7.21 20.03 -20.78
N TRP A 66 -5.90 19.87 -20.71
CA TRP A 66 -5.01 20.67 -19.87
C TRP A 66 -5.20 22.16 -20.16
N ASN A 67 -5.07 22.58 -21.43
CA ASN A 67 -5.23 23.98 -21.80
C ASN A 67 -6.63 24.51 -21.50
N ALA A 68 -7.68 23.70 -21.66
CA ALA A 68 -9.06 24.11 -21.38
C ALA A 68 -9.29 24.54 -19.93
N VAL A 69 -8.54 23.97 -18.97
CA VAL A 69 -8.72 24.25 -17.53
C VAL A 69 -7.58 25.07 -16.91
N THR A 70 -6.42 25.17 -17.56
CA THR A 70 -5.25 25.90 -17.04
C THR A 70 -4.87 27.16 -17.81
N ALA A 71 -5.38 27.38 -19.04
CA ALA A 71 -5.03 28.56 -19.82
C ALA A 71 -5.93 29.75 -19.48
N VAL A 72 -5.30 30.90 -19.19
CA VAL A 72 -6.02 32.16 -18.95
C VAL A 72 -6.87 32.51 -20.17
N GLY A 73 -8.14 32.87 -19.93
CA GLY A 73 -9.10 33.20 -20.98
C GLY A 73 -10.02 32.05 -21.42
N GLN A 74 -9.82 30.84 -20.90
CA GLN A 74 -10.78 29.73 -21.07
C GLN A 74 -11.92 29.84 -20.05
N SER A 75 -13.12 29.39 -20.43
CA SER A 75 -14.31 29.44 -19.55
C SER A 75 -14.20 28.58 -18.29
N ALA A 76 -13.39 27.52 -18.34
CA ALA A 76 -13.18 26.59 -17.24
C ALA A 76 -11.91 26.88 -16.42
N TYR A 77 -11.18 27.96 -16.75
CA TYR A 77 -9.92 28.33 -16.12
C TYR A 77 -10.07 28.55 -14.60
N ASP A 78 -9.20 27.89 -13.84
CA ASP A 78 -8.97 28.17 -12.42
C ASP A 78 -7.47 27.95 -12.12
N PRO A 79 -6.79 28.88 -11.42
CA PRO A 79 -5.39 28.70 -11.02
C PRO A 79 -5.10 27.40 -10.25
N MET A 80 -6.09 26.79 -9.59
CA MET A 80 -5.96 25.56 -8.81
C MET A 80 -5.95 24.29 -9.67
N TRP A 81 -6.37 24.31 -10.94
CA TRP A 81 -6.41 23.09 -11.76
C TRP A 81 -5.04 22.46 -11.98
N ALA A 82 -4.05 23.26 -12.38
CA ALA A 82 -2.71 22.76 -12.63
C ALA A 82 -2.08 22.09 -11.39
N PRO A 83 -2.02 22.75 -10.21
CA PRO A 83 -1.46 22.11 -9.02
C PRO A 83 -2.30 20.92 -8.53
N LEU A 84 -3.63 20.97 -8.62
CA LEU A 84 -4.51 19.87 -8.21
C LEU A 84 -4.26 18.61 -9.08
N LEU A 85 -4.28 18.76 -10.40
CA LEU A 85 -4.03 17.64 -11.33
C LEU A 85 -2.63 17.04 -11.15
N LEU A 86 -1.60 17.86 -10.92
CA LEU A 86 -0.24 17.36 -10.68
C LEU A 86 -0.13 16.63 -9.33
N MET A 87 -0.79 17.15 -8.29
CA MET A 87 -0.85 16.51 -6.97
C MET A 87 -1.61 15.17 -7.05
N GLU A 88 -2.76 15.14 -7.70
CA GLU A 88 -3.59 13.95 -7.89
C GLU A 88 -2.80 12.83 -8.58
N LEU A 89 -2.08 13.16 -9.68
CA LEU A 89 -1.20 12.21 -10.35
C LEU A 89 -0.11 11.68 -9.41
N ALA A 90 0.57 12.58 -8.69
CA ALA A 90 1.65 12.21 -7.79
C ALA A 90 1.17 11.31 -6.65
N VAL A 91 -0.02 11.58 -6.09
CA VAL A 91 -0.66 10.78 -5.05
C VAL A 91 -1.08 9.41 -5.58
N ASN A 92 -1.71 9.34 -6.76
CA ASN A 92 -2.15 8.08 -7.33
C ASN A 92 -0.96 7.17 -7.71
N LEU A 93 0.13 7.75 -8.24
CA LEU A 93 1.37 7.01 -8.45
C LEU A 93 1.98 6.52 -7.13
N ALA A 94 1.98 7.34 -6.07
CA ALA A 94 2.45 6.92 -4.75
C ALA A 94 1.61 5.74 -4.22
N LYS A 95 0.28 5.86 -4.26
CA LYS A 95 -0.67 4.81 -3.86
C LYS A 95 -0.39 3.50 -4.60
N LEU A 96 -0.12 3.56 -5.90
CA LEU A 96 0.18 2.37 -6.71
C LEU A 96 1.48 1.70 -6.26
N ILE A 97 2.55 2.48 -6.07
CA ILE A 97 3.85 1.98 -5.58
C ILE A 97 3.68 1.30 -4.20
N PHE A 98 2.95 1.93 -3.27
CA PHE A 98 2.73 1.38 -1.93
C PHE A 98 1.83 0.14 -1.93
N LEU A 99 0.79 0.09 -2.75
CA LEU A 99 -0.04 -1.12 -2.89
C LEU A 99 0.78 -2.30 -3.43
N ILE A 100 1.63 -2.08 -4.43
CA ILE A 100 2.54 -3.11 -4.95
C ILE A 100 3.49 -3.58 -3.85
N LEU A 101 4.10 -2.66 -3.09
CA LEU A 101 4.92 -3.01 -1.93
C LEU A 101 4.15 -3.87 -0.93
N ILE A 102 2.94 -3.47 -0.56
CA ILE A 102 2.10 -4.19 0.40
C ILE A 102 1.79 -5.60 -0.11
N LEU A 103 1.46 -5.77 -1.40
CA LEU A 103 1.26 -7.09 -2.02
C LEU A 103 2.51 -7.95 -1.91
N VAL A 104 3.68 -7.39 -2.22
CA VAL A 104 4.97 -8.11 -2.09
C VAL A 104 5.20 -8.52 -0.64
N LEU A 105 5.00 -7.61 0.33
CA LEU A 105 5.15 -7.93 1.75
C LEU A 105 4.15 -9.00 2.20
N PHE A 106 2.93 -8.99 1.64
CA PHE A 106 1.85 -9.88 1.99
C PHE A 106 2.14 -11.31 1.56
N PHE A 107 2.46 -11.52 0.29
CA PHE A 107 2.77 -12.84 -0.22
C PHE A 107 4.11 -13.38 0.29
N ARG A 108 5.08 -12.50 0.61
CA ARG A 108 6.32 -12.88 1.29
C ARG A 108 6.17 -13.10 2.79
N ARG A 109 4.97 -12.93 3.36
CA ARG A 109 4.64 -13.13 4.78
C ARG A 109 5.56 -12.35 5.73
N ARG A 110 5.89 -11.12 5.34
CA ARG A 110 6.90 -10.28 6.00
C ARG A 110 6.45 -9.80 7.36
N SER A 111 7.34 -9.79 8.34
CA SER A 111 7.07 -9.25 9.69
C SER A 111 6.73 -7.76 9.69
N SER A 112 7.17 -7.01 8.69
CA SER A 112 6.83 -5.59 8.51
C SER A 112 5.41 -5.37 7.99
N LEU A 113 4.77 -6.37 7.36
CA LEU A 113 3.45 -6.18 6.74
C LEU A 113 2.42 -5.62 7.71
N PRO A 114 2.16 -6.20 8.90
CA PRO A 114 1.04 -5.75 9.73
C PRO A 114 1.13 -4.26 10.07
N THR A 115 2.33 -3.75 10.31
CA THR A 115 2.54 -2.33 10.61
C THR A 115 2.38 -1.45 9.36
N VAL A 116 2.95 -1.85 8.22
CA VAL A 116 2.80 -1.11 6.96
C VAL A 116 1.33 -1.09 6.51
N MET A 117 0.61 -2.20 6.67
CA MET A 117 -0.81 -2.30 6.36
C MET A 117 -1.65 -1.37 7.24
N ILE A 118 -1.41 -1.34 8.55
CA ILE A 118 -2.13 -0.42 9.45
C ILE A 118 -1.86 1.04 9.06
N ALA A 119 -0.61 1.39 8.78
CA ALA A 119 -0.27 2.73 8.32
C ALA A 119 -1.03 3.08 7.02
N TRP A 120 -1.10 2.16 6.06
CA TRP A 120 -1.87 2.33 4.83
C TRP A 120 -3.37 2.51 5.06
N LEU A 121 -3.98 1.65 5.90
CA LEU A 121 -5.40 1.70 6.21
C LEU A 121 -5.81 3.01 6.90
N VAL A 122 -4.89 3.65 7.62
CA VAL A 122 -5.10 4.96 8.26
C VAL A 122 -4.80 6.11 7.31
N LEU A 123 -3.67 6.10 6.58
CA LEU A 123 -3.29 7.20 5.68
C LEU A 123 -4.19 7.29 4.46
N SER A 124 -4.60 6.17 3.86
CA SER A 124 -5.34 6.18 2.59
C SER A 124 -6.68 6.94 2.70
N PRO A 125 -7.53 6.73 3.72
CA PRO A 125 -8.74 7.53 3.90
C PRO A 125 -8.45 9.01 4.16
N LEU A 126 -7.38 9.34 4.88
CA LEU A 126 -7.00 10.75 5.15
C LEU A 126 -6.61 11.47 3.86
N VAL A 127 -5.84 10.80 2.99
CA VAL A 127 -5.46 11.33 1.68
C VAL A 127 -6.70 11.49 0.79
N HIS A 128 -7.63 10.54 0.81
CA HIS A 128 -8.89 10.65 0.06
C HIS A 128 -9.75 11.81 0.59
N ALA A 129 -9.87 11.98 1.91
CA ALA A 129 -10.60 13.09 2.49
C ALA A 129 -9.99 14.45 2.12
N ALA A 130 -8.66 14.57 2.14
CA ALA A 130 -7.97 15.78 1.74
C ALA A 130 -8.22 16.11 0.25
N ASP A 131 -8.22 15.10 -0.61
CA ASP A 131 -8.55 15.24 -2.02
C ASP A 131 -9.98 15.77 -2.23
N LEU A 132 -10.99 15.15 -1.59
CA LEU A 132 -12.37 15.61 -1.66
C LEU A 132 -12.55 17.06 -1.17
N LEU A 133 -11.84 17.44 -0.10
CA LEU A 133 -11.86 18.81 0.41
C LEU A 133 -11.26 19.80 -0.60
N LEU A 134 -10.17 19.43 -1.28
CA LEU A 134 -9.56 20.29 -2.30
C LEU A 134 -10.45 20.44 -3.52
N VAL A 135 -11.13 19.37 -3.97
CA VAL A 135 -12.05 19.47 -5.10
C VAL A 135 -13.32 20.24 -4.74
N ALA A 136 -13.79 20.16 -3.49
CA ALA A 136 -14.93 20.94 -3.02
C ALA A 136 -14.68 22.47 -3.11
N GLN A 137 -13.43 22.92 -3.05
CA GLN A 137 -13.08 24.34 -3.21
C GLN A 137 -13.29 24.86 -4.64
N LEU A 138 -13.35 23.98 -5.65
CA LEU A 138 -13.52 24.38 -7.05
C LEU A 138 -14.98 24.67 -7.43
N ASP A 139 -15.94 24.42 -6.53
CA ASP A 139 -17.38 24.68 -6.69
C ASP A 139 -17.98 24.10 -7.99
N LYS A 140 -17.39 23.00 -8.50
CA LYS A 140 -17.80 22.34 -9.76
C LYS A 140 -18.55 21.02 -9.55
N HIS A 141 -18.88 20.67 -8.32
CA HIS A 141 -19.58 19.43 -8.00
C HIS A 141 -21.07 19.66 -7.82
N ASP A 142 -21.88 18.88 -8.54
CA ASP A 142 -23.30 18.78 -8.27
C ASP A 142 -23.52 18.16 -6.87
N ALA A 143 -24.51 18.65 -6.13
CA ALA A 143 -24.79 18.20 -4.76
C ALA A 143 -24.98 16.67 -4.65
N GLY A 144 -25.54 16.04 -5.69
CA GLY A 144 -25.72 14.59 -5.76
C GLY A 144 -24.40 13.80 -5.90
N GLN A 145 -23.39 14.37 -6.55
CA GLN A 145 -22.07 13.75 -6.67
C GLN A 145 -21.30 13.86 -5.36
N SER A 146 -21.29 15.06 -4.76
CA SER A 146 -20.66 15.28 -3.45
C SER A 146 -21.18 14.32 -2.37
N MET A 147 -22.50 14.10 -2.30
CA MET A 147 -23.08 13.17 -1.33
C MET A 147 -22.60 11.72 -1.52
N ARG A 148 -22.40 11.29 -2.77
CA ARG A 148 -21.88 9.95 -3.08
C ARG A 148 -20.43 9.83 -2.64
N ASP A 149 -19.60 10.82 -2.96
CA ASP A 149 -18.17 10.81 -2.62
C ASP A 149 -17.95 10.72 -1.09
N TRP A 150 -18.72 11.50 -0.32
CA TRP A 150 -18.69 11.44 1.14
C TRP A 150 -19.18 10.10 1.69
N ALA A 151 -20.21 9.51 1.09
CA ALA A 151 -20.68 8.17 1.47
C ALA A 151 -19.61 7.09 1.18
N GLU A 152 -18.90 7.20 0.06
CA GLU A 152 -17.79 6.31 -0.28
C GLU A 152 -16.61 6.45 0.69
N LEU A 153 -16.28 7.68 1.09
CA LEU A 153 -15.28 7.94 2.13
C LEU A 153 -15.71 7.30 3.45
N GLY A 154 -16.97 7.48 3.88
CA GLY A 154 -17.49 6.88 5.11
C GLY A 154 -17.40 5.35 5.10
N ARG A 155 -17.75 4.72 3.98
CA ARG A 155 -17.57 3.27 3.78
C ARG A 155 -16.11 2.86 3.87
N THR A 156 -15.21 3.62 3.24
CA THR A 156 -13.76 3.36 3.26
C THR A 156 -13.20 3.42 4.68
N VAL A 157 -13.56 4.45 5.45
CA VAL A 157 -13.16 4.60 6.86
C VAL A 157 -13.65 3.42 7.70
N PHE A 158 -14.91 3.02 7.53
CA PHE A 158 -15.48 1.89 8.26
C PHE A 158 -14.70 0.59 8.01
N PHE A 159 -14.45 0.24 6.74
CA PHE A 159 -13.67 -0.95 6.41
C PHE A 159 -12.21 -0.83 6.84
N SER A 160 -11.60 0.35 6.76
CA SER A 160 -10.25 0.60 7.28
C SER A 160 -10.15 0.34 8.77
N LEU A 161 -11.13 0.76 9.57
CA LEU A 161 -11.17 0.49 11.00
C LEU A 161 -11.32 -1.00 11.29
N LEU A 162 -12.24 -1.67 10.59
CA LEU A 162 -12.44 -3.12 10.72
C LEU A 162 -11.13 -3.89 10.46
N TRP A 163 -10.48 -3.61 9.34
CA TRP A 163 -9.22 -4.25 8.99
C TRP A 163 -8.09 -3.88 9.95
N THR A 164 -8.01 -2.62 10.39
CA THR A 164 -7.00 -2.19 11.36
C THR A 164 -7.13 -2.97 12.66
N LEU A 165 -8.36 -3.12 13.20
CA LEU A 165 -8.62 -3.93 14.39
C LEU A 165 -8.24 -5.40 14.19
N TYR A 166 -8.55 -5.95 13.01
CA TYR A 166 -8.15 -7.31 12.64
C TYR A 166 -6.62 -7.48 12.61
N TYR A 167 -5.89 -6.59 11.95
CA TYR A 167 -4.42 -6.62 11.89
C TYR A 167 -3.76 -6.34 13.25
N LEU A 168 -4.45 -5.67 14.17
CA LEU A 168 -3.98 -5.46 15.54
C LEU A 168 -4.18 -6.69 16.44
N ARG A 169 -5.36 -7.32 16.40
CA ARG A 169 -5.75 -8.35 17.38
C ARG A 169 -5.70 -9.80 16.89
N SER A 170 -5.62 -10.04 15.58
CA SER A 170 -5.70 -11.40 15.04
C SER A 170 -4.46 -12.24 15.37
N ARG A 171 -4.66 -13.35 16.09
CA ARG A 171 -3.63 -14.38 16.32
C ARG A 171 -3.11 -14.96 15.01
N ARG A 172 -3.97 -15.10 13.99
CA ARG A 172 -3.60 -15.60 12.66
C ARG A 172 -2.66 -14.64 11.92
N VAL A 173 -2.90 -13.33 12.03
CA VAL A 173 -1.99 -12.30 11.48
C VAL A 173 -0.63 -12.40 12.16
N ALA A 174 -0.59 -12.46 13.49
CA ALA A 174 0.65 -12.58 14.24
C ALA A 174 1.43 -13.88 13.93
N ALA A 175 0.72 -15.01 13.74
CA ALA A 175 1.32 -16.29 13.38
C ALA A 175 1.79 -16.37 11.91
N THR A 176 1.14 -15.64 10.99
CA THR A 176 1.44 -15.70 9.55
C THR A 176 2.59 -14.78 9.15
N PHE A 177 2.64 -13.57 9.69
CA PHE A 177 3.58 -12.54 9.26
C PHE A 177 4.81 -12.49 10.16
N THR A 178 5.68 -13.48 10.02
CA THR A 178 6.88 -13.67 10.87
C THR A 178 8.19 -13.68 10.09
N HIS A 179 8.15 -13.69 8.76
CA HIS A 179 9.35 -13.79 7.93
C HIS A 179 10.15 -12.47 7.94
N ARG A 180 11.39 -12.55 8.40
CA ARG A 180 12.34 -11.43 8.49
C ARG A 180 13.29 -11.39 7.30
N LEU A 181 13.96 -10.25 7.07
CA LEU A 181 14.93 -10.10 5.98
C LEU A 181 16.28 -10.72 6.35
N GLY A 182 16.73 -10.46 7.57
CA GLY A 182 18.08 -10.82 8.01
C GLY A 182 18.31 -12.33 8.20
N THR A 183 17.26 -13.11 8.45
CA THR A 183 17.41 -14.56 8.73
C THR A 183 17.76 -15.37 7.48
N GLY A 184 17.34 -14.93 6.29
CA GLY A 184 17.68 -15.61 5.02
C GLY A 184 19.16 -15.47 4.64
N LEU A 185 19.83 -14.40 5.05
CA LEU A 185 21.25 -14.15 4.80
C LEU A 185 22.16 -14.90 5.78
N ARG A 186 21.68 -15.20 6.99
CA ARG A 186 22.49 -15.81 8.07
C ARG A 186 22.45 -17.34 8.11
N ALA A 187 21.55 -17.98 7.35
CA ALA A 187 21.46 -19.45 7.25
C ALA A 187 22.46 -20.06 6.25
N ALA A 188 23.04 -19.27 5.36
CA ALA A 188 24.00 -19.73 4.35
C ALA A 188 25.36 -20.24 4.89
N PRO A 189 25.95 -19.72 5.98
CA PRO A 189 27.25 -20.20 6.45
C PRO A 189 27.18 -21.52 7.23
N ALA A 190 26.07 -21.83 7.90
CA ALA A 190 25.98 -22.98 8.81
C ALA A 190 25.94 -24.34 8.08
N ILE A 191 25.39 -24.37 6.85
CA ILE A 191 25.37 -25.60 6.03
C ILE A 191 26.76 -25.91 5.46
N ALA A 192 27.60 -24.89 5.23
CA ALA A 192 28.96 -25.08 4.72
C ALA A 192 29.94 -25.61 5.79
N GLU A 193 29.75 -25.24 7.06
CA GLU A 193 30.59 -25.71 8.16
C GLU A 193 30.23 -27.15 8.60
N GLY A 194 28.94 -27.52 8.61
CA GLY A 194 28.52 -28.89 8.96
C GLY A 194 29.00 -29.96 7.97
N VAL A 195 28.99 -29.65 6.67
CA VAL A 195 29.48 -30.56 5.62
C VAL A 195 31.00 -30.73 5.64
N SER A 196 31.74 -29.71 6.09
CA SER A 196 33.22 -29.75 6.14
C SER A 196 33.76 -30.52 7.36
N ALA A 197 32.96 -30.67 8.42
CA ALA A 197 33.37 -31.36 9.64
C ALA A 197 33.25 -32.90 9.54
N GLU A 198 32.34 -33.40 8.71
CA GLU A 198 32.04 -34.83 8.59
C GLU A 198 32.99 -35.60 7.65
N THR A 199 33.83 -34.89 6.90
CA THR A 199 34.77 -35.48 5.92
C THR A 199 36.22 -35.56 6.40
N ARG A 200 36.52 -35.37 7.69
CA ARG A 200 37.89 -35.61 8.20
C ARG A 200 38.06 -37.09 8.59
N PRO A 201 38.85 -37.89 7.84
CA PRO A 201 39.23 -39.22 8.30
C PRO A 201 40.11 -39.10 9.56
N SER A 202 39.80 -39.91 10.57
CA SER A 202 40.63 -40.07 11.78
C SER A 202 42.05 -40.47 11.40
N PRO A 203 43.09 -39.82 11.94
CA PRO A 203 44.46 -40.26 11.74
C PRO A 203 44.67 -41.57 12.51
N SER A 204 45.07 -42.61 11.78
CA SER A 204 45.60 -43.88 12.31
C SER A 204 47.03 -43.73 12.80
#